data_AF-A0A3C1PXQ9-F1
#
_entry.id   AF-A0A3C1PXQ9-F1
#
_cell.length_a   1.000
_cell.length_b   1.000
_cell.length_c   1.000
_cell.angle_alpha   90.00
_cell.angle_beta   90.00
_cell.angle_gamma   90.00
#
_symmetry.space_group_name_H-M   'P 1'
#
loop_
_entity.id
_entity.type
_entity.pdbx_description
1 polymer ?
#
loop_
_entity_poly.entity_id
_entity_poly.type
_entity_poly.pdbx_seq_one_letter_code
_entity_poly.pdbx_strand_id
1 'polypeptide(L)' 'AGGEDSKNFFLHYNFPPFSVGETGRFGGMNRREIGHGALAERSIAPMLPSTEDFPYSMRISSEVM' A
#
# COMPACT_ATOMS: atom_id res chain seq x y z
N ALA A 1 3.13 18.06 -4.79
CA ALA A 1 2.11 18.90 -5.46
C ALA A 1 1.12 17.94 -6.11
N GLY A 2 -0.17 18.02 -5.76
CA GLY A 2 -1.22 17.21 -6.37
C GLY A 2 -1.60 17.81 -7.72
N GLY A 3 -1.55 17.00 -8.77
CA GLY A 3 -2.04 17.32 -10.12
C GLY A 3 -3.13 16.34 -10.54
N GLU A 4 -3.66 16.48 -11.74
CA GLU A 4 -4.70 15.60 -12.33
C GLU A 4 -4.30 14.11 -12.31
N ASP A 5 -3.00 13.82 -12.40
CA ASP A 5 -2.42 12.46 -12.30
C ASP A 5 -2.04 12.04 -10.86
N SER A 6 -2.50 12.78 -9.84
CA SER A 6 -2.19 12.41 -8.46
C SER A 6 -2.94 11.14 -8.07
N LYS A 7 -2.18 10.17 -7.57
CA LYS A 7 -2.74 8.90 -7.11
C LYS A 7 -3.66 9.17 -5.91
N ASN A 8 -4.94 8.83 -6.05
CA ASN A 8 -5.92 8.98 -4.96
C ASN A 8 -5.94 7.77 -4.03
N PHE A 9 -5.30 6.67 -4.42
CA PHE A 9 -5.21 5.43 -3.68
C PHE A 9 -3.75 5.08 -3.41
N PHE A 10 -3.43 4.78 -2.16
CA PHE A 10 -2.11 4.36 -1.72
C PHE A 10 -2.23 3.08 -0.91
N LEU A 11 -1.47 2.05 -1.26
CA LEU A 11 -1.39 0.82 -0.48
C LEU A 11 0.06 0.56 -0.08
N HIS A 12 0.33 0.60 1.23
CA HIS A 12 1.62 0.26 1.80
C HIS A 12 1.53 -1.13 2.40
N TYR A 13 2.43 -2.02 1.98
CA TYR A 13 2.55 -3.36 2.54
C TYR A 13 3.82 -3.41 3.39
N ASN A 14 3.67 -3.71 4.68
CA ASN A 14 4.75 -3.78 5.65
C ASN A 14 4.93 -5.23 6.08
N PHE A 15 6.16 -5.73 5.99
CA PHE A 15 6.55 -7.08 6.35
C PHE A 15 7.65 -7.06 7.41
N PRO A 16 7.28 -6.86 8.68
CA PRO A 16 8.26 -6.82 9.76
C PRO A 16 8.86 -8.22 9.99
N PRO A 17 10.14 -8.32 10.40
CA PRO A 17 10.82 -9.60 10.56
C PRO A 17 10.19 -10.50 11.64
N PHE A 18 9.50 -9.90 12.63
CA PHE A 18 8.79 -10.67 13.64
C PHE A 18 7.62 -11.50 13.07
N SER A 19 7.06 -11.13 11.90
CA SER A 19 5.95 -11.86 11.29
C SER A 19 6.30 -13.30 10.90
N VAL A 20 7.59 -13.59 10.76
CA VAL A 20 8.12 -14.94 10.51
C VAL A 20 8.90 -15.50 11.71
N GLY A 21 8.85 -14.82 12.86
CA GLY A 21 9.57 -15.21 14.07
C GLY A 21 11.09 -14.99 14.00
N GLU A 22 11.58 -14.22 13.03
CA GLU A 22 13.00 -13.94 12.84
C GLU A 22 13.40 -12.56 13.40
N THR A 23 14.68 -12.40 13.72
CA THR A 23 15.28 -11.09 14.02
C THR A 23 15.81 -10.46 12.73
N GLY A 24 15.46 -9.20 12.47
CA GLY A 24 15.89 -8.50 11.26
C GLY A 24 15.96 -6.99 11.44
N ARG A 25 16.48 -6.30 10.42
CA ARG A 25 16.58 -4.84 10.43
C ARG A 25 15.18 -4.23 10.34
N PHE A 26 14.85 -3.42 11.33
CA PHE A 26 13.65 -2.58 11.29
C PHE A 26 13.97 -1.28 10.56
N GLY A 27 13.20 -0.96 9.53
CA GLY A 27 13.30 0.31 8.79
C GLY A 27 13.92 0.18 7.39
N GLY A 28 13.18 0.69 6.41
CA GLY A 28 13.49 0.67 4.98
C GLY A 28 12.57 -0.29 4.22
N MET A 29 11.82 0.21 3.24
CA MET A 29 10.92 -0.60 2.41
C MET A 29 11.74 -1.49 1.47
N ASN A 30 11.56 -2.80 1.57
CA ASN A 30 12.17 -3.79 0.68
C ASN A 30 11.48 -3.76 -0.69
N ARG A 31 12.22 -4.09 -1.76
CA ARG A 31 11.67 -4.28 -3.11
C ARG A 31 10.51 -5.29 -3.13
N ARG A 32 10.57 -6.32 -2.28
CA ARG A 32 9.48 -7.30 -2.15
C ARG A 32 8.22 -6.67 -1.56
N GLU A 33 8.37 -5.84 -0.52
CA GLU A 33 7.25 -5.14 0.10
C GLU A 33 6.57 -4.18 -0.88
N ILE A 34 7.37 -3.45 -1.68
CA ILE A 34 6.85 -2.58 -2.75
C ILE A 34 6.12 -3.42 -3.82
N GLY A 35 6.67 -4.56 -4.22
CA GLY A 35 6.06 -5.45 -5.20
C GLY A 35 4.73 -6.04 -4.73
N HIS A 36 4.67 -6.53 -3.49
CA HIS A 36 3.42 -7.02 -2.88
C HIS A 36 2.40 -5.88 -2.71
N GLY A 37 2.85 -4.69 -2.29
CA GLY A 37 2.01 -3.50 -2.21
C GLY A 37 1.38 -3.14 -3.55
N ALA A 38 2.19 -3.08 -4.63
CA ALA A 38 1.71 -2.78 -5.96
C ALA A 38 0.77 -3.86 -6.54
N LEU A 39 1.00 -5.13 -6.21
CA LEU A 39 0.08 -6.21 -6.59
C LEU A 39 -1.28 -6.05 -5.90
N ALA A 40 -1.28 -5.90 -4.57
CA ALA A 40 -2.50 -5.71 -3.79
C ALA A 40 -3.25 -4.44 -4.24
N GLU A 41 -2.51 -3.38 -4.55
CA GLU A 41 -3.06 -2.13 -5.04
C GLU A 41 -3.82 -2.33 -6.36
N ARG A 42 -3.19 -3.02 -7.34
CA ARG A 42 -3.81 -3.33 -8.64
C ARG A 42 -5.03 -4.24 -8.50
N SER A 43 -5.03 -5.15 -7.53
CA SER A 43 -6.18 -6.04 -7.28
C SER A 43 -7.39 -5.30 -6.71
N ILE A 44 -7.17 -4.26 -5.91
CA ILE A 44 -8.26 -3.48 -5.27
C ILE A 44 -8.73 -2.33 -6.16
N ALA A 45 -7.86 -1.79 -7.03
CA ALA A 45 -8.18 -0.66 -7.91
C ALA A 45 -9.53 -0.78 -8.67
N PRO A 46 -9.94 -1.94 -9.22
CA PRO A 46 -11.21 -2.07 -9.93
C PRO A 46 -12.47 -1.99 -9.04
N MET A 47 -12.32 -2.16 -7.74
CA MET A 47 -13.42 -2.08 -6.77
C MET A 47 -13.52 -0.69 -6.12
N LEU A 48 -12.61 0.23 -6.44
CA LEU A 48 -12.63 1.57 -5.87
C LEU A 48 -13.77 2.40 -6.49
N PRO A 49 -14.50 3.19 -5.67
CA PRO A 49 -15.48 4.14 -6.17
C PRO A 49 -14.83 5.23 -7.02
N SER A 50 -15.62 5.86 -7.88
CA SER A 50 -15.17 6.99 -8.68
C SER A 50 -14.80 8.19 -7.79
N THR A 51 -13.92 9.07 -8.27
CA THR A 51 -13.55 10.29 -7.53
C THR A 51 -14.72 11.26 -7.35
N GLU A 52 -15.74 11.17 -8.22
CA GLU A 52 -16.97 11.97 -8.12
C GLU A 52 -17.87 11.50 -6.97
N ASP A 53 -17.99 10.18 -6.81
CA ASP A 53 -18.78 9.56 -5.73
C ASP A 53 -18.02 9.59 -4.39
N PHE A 54 -16.69 9.57 -4.43
CA PHE A 54 -15.84 9.50 -3.24
C PHE A 54 -14.60 10.40 -3.38
N PRO A 55 -14.72 11.71 -3.10
CA PRO A 55 -13.67 12.71 -3.31
C PRO A 55 -12.64 12.73 -2.16
N TYR A 56 -12.14 11.57 -1.76
CA TYR A 56 -11.15 11.43 -0.70
C TYR A 56 -9.93 10.63 -1.17
N SER A 57 -8.76 10.98 -0.64
CA SER A 57 -7.57 10.14 -0.81
C SER A 57 -7.60 9.00 0.20
N MET A 58 -7.44 7.77 -0.30
CA MET A 58 -7.42 6.56 0.50
C MET A 58 -5.99 6.07 0.67
N ARG A 59 -5.56 5.90 1.93
CA ARG A 59 -4.29 5.27 2.26
C ARG A 59 -4.54 4.03 3.12
N ILE A 60 -4.16 2.88 2.59
CA ILE A 60 -4.23 1.60 3.27
C ILE A 60 -2.83 1.19 3.71
N SER A 61 -2.70 0.78 4.97
CA SER A 61 -1.48 0.16 5.52
C SER A 61 -1.82 -1.29 5.84
N SER A 62 -1.15 -2.23 5.17
CA SER A 62 -1.23 -3.65 5.42
C SER A 62 -0.04 -4.06 6.27
N GLU A 63 -0.29 -4.40 7.53
CA GLU A 63 0.74 -4.86 8.47
C GLU A 63 0.63 -6.37 8.63
N VAL A 64 1.65 -7.10 8.16
CA VAL A 64 1.70 -8.54 8.33
C VAL A 64 2.20 -8.85 9.74
N MET A 65 1.41 -9.62 10.48
CA MET A 65 1.68 -10.06 11.85
C MET A 65 1.82 -11.57 11.94
#